data_AF-A0A7W7YKG5-F1
#
_entry.id   AF-A0A7W7YKG5-F1
#
_cell.length_a   1.000
_cell.length_b   1.000
_cell.length_c   1.000
_cell.angle_alpha   90.00
_cell.angle_beta   90.00
_cell.angle_gamma   90.00
#
_symmetry.space_group_name_H-M   'P 1'
#
loop_
_entity.id
_entity.type
_entity.pdbx_description
1 polymer ?
#
loop_
_entity_poly.entity_id
_entity_poly.type
_entity_poly.pdbx_seq_one_letter_code
_entity_poly.pdbx_strand_id
1 'polypeptide(L)'
;MNPFFYRSGLVLVSLALLSCGSAAYRSSIRNYSDAYARGSDDQMLLNLVRLRQHQPAHWVQPGPITTSMNFERGLNAGSARGERSLGLAGSLGLNLKADERPSFTYIPLTGKEFTDRMMAPIPPKVFITLFEEGWPIDRLMRLMVERIELGSGKGGLTILPNDPGSGRSTYLTFLKTCEVARILQREGALDLEVQRRFSPLAAGHSSPLQPSTNDLINAREKGLIWQQQGTGWVLGEMQQQAVFRVREGAAKTVALSSLRSQPEFQSADGEEAISTFLQIVEKGLSLRADGGTDGGSGARAELVVRSFGGIMSAVAQEEPAYEGMSDAQQAVLKSAVPAAQQEPILRLSWAGVPAADLQKPTVKIHLDGESWMITDYKQGEQRSRNRDTFRFLVGLSHLVASDLDSLKFPQTLLIQ
;
A
#
# COMPACT_ATOMS: atom_id res chain seq x y z
N MET A 1 17.88 46.95 51.86
CA MET A 1 18.08 45.83 50.91
C MET A 1 16.78 45.04 50.83
N ASN A 2 16.06 45.14 49.71
CA ASN A 2 14.69 44.63 49.60
C ASN A 2 14.66 43.15 49.18
N PRO A 3 14.04 42.25 49.97
CA PRO A 3 13.94 40.81 49.69
C PRO A 3 13.01 40.46 48.51
N PHE A 4 12.34 41.46 47.92
CA PHE A 4 11.45 41.28 46.78
C PHE A 4 12.19 40.94 45.47
N PHE A 5 13.37 41.52 45.24
CA PHE A 5 14.11 41.31 43.97
C PHE A 5 14.66 39.88 43.81
N TYR A 6 15.03 39.22 44.91
CA TYR A 6 15.56 37.84 44.87
C TYR A 6 14.48 36.81 44.55
N ARG A 7 13.25 37.03 45.03
CA ARG A 7 12.12 36.13 44.77
C ARG A 7 11.65 36.20 43.32
N SER A 8 11.65 37.40 42.72
CA SER A 8 11.29 37.59 41.31
C SER A 8 12.30 36.95 40.34
N GLY A 9 13.60 37.03 40.65
CA GLY A 9 14.65 36.41 39.84
C GLY A 9 14.60 34.88 39.84
N LEU A 10 14.30 34.28 41.00
CA LEU A 10 14.24 32.81 41.14
C LEU A 10 13.03 32.21 40.40
N VAL A 11 11.89 32.91 40.39
CA VAL A 11 10.69 32.52 39.63
C VAL A 11 10.93 32.59 38.12
N LEU A 12 11.61 33.63 37.63
CA LEU A 12 11.97 33.79 36.21
C LEU A 12 12.95 32.71 35.72
N VAL A 13 13.91 32.31 36.56
CA VAL A 13 14.84 31.22 36.25
C VAL A 13 14.13 29.87 36.20
N SER A 14 13.21 29.58 37.14
CA SER A 14 12.41 28.36 37.09
C SER A 14 11.48 28.30 35.86
N LEU A 15 10.88 29.43 35.45
CA LEU A 15 10.04 29.50 34.25
C LEU A 15 10.85 29.30 32.96
N ALA A 16 12.07 29.85 32.90
CA ALA A 16 12.98 29.68 31.77
C ALA A 16 13.52 28.24 31.66
N LEU A 17 13.76 27.57 32.78
CA LEU A 17 14.16 26.15 32.81
C LEU A 17 13.01 25.22 32.38
N LEU A 18 11.77 25.54 32.76
CA LEU A 18 10.57 24.81 32.32
C LEU A 18 10.30 25.01 30.82
N SER A 19 10.48 26.22 30.29
CA SER A 19 10.27 26.48 28.86
C SER A 19 11.37 25.87 27.99
N CYS A 20 12.64 25.94 28.44
CA CYS A 20 13.77 25.34 27.74
C CYS A 20 13.69 23.79 27.77
N GLY A 21 13.25 23.20 28.89
CA GLY A 21 12.99 21.76 29.00
C GLY A 21 11.91 21.28 28.02
N SER A 22 10.80 22.02 27.89
CA SER A 22 9.75 21.66 26.92
C SER A 22 10.19 21.81 25.45
N ALA A 23 11.04 22.80 25.15
CA ALA A 23 11.57 23.02 23.80
C ALA A 23 12.62 21.96 23.42
N ALA A 24 13.52 21.62 24.35
CA ALA A 24 14.48 20.54 24.20
C ALA A 24 13.78 19.18 24.03
N TYR A 25 12.76 18.90 24.84
CA TYR A 25 11.94 17.69 24.74
C TYR A 25 11.20 17.60 23.38
N ARG A 26 10.55 18.68 22.94
CA ARG A 26 9.90 18.72 21.61
C ARG A 26 10.91 18.55 20.47
N SER A 27 12.13 19.08 20.62
CA SER A 27 13.20 18.90 19.64
C SER A 27 13.69 17.45 19.60
N SER A 28 13.87 16.81 20.76
CA SER A 28 14.25 15.40 20.87
C SER A 28 13.18 14.48 20.25
N ILE A 29 11.88 14.70 20.52
CA ILE A 29 10.80 13.93 19.87
C ILE A 29 10.80 14.09 18.35
N ARG A 30 11.02 15.31 17.83
CA ARG A 30 11.09 15.51 16.38
C ARG A 30 12.29 14.80 15.76
N ASN A 31 13.47 14.97 16.36
CA ASN A 31 14.68 14.29 15.91
C ASN A 31 14.51 12.76 15.94
N TYR A 32 13.84 12.25 16.98
CA TYR A 32 13.47 10.84 17.11
C TYR A 32 12.55 10.39 15.97
N SER A 33 11.44 11.09 15.75
CA SER A 33 10.46 10.76 14.70
C SER A 33 11.11 10.80 13.31
N ASP A 34 11.97 11.78 13.07
CA ASP A 34 12.68 11.94 11.80
C ASP A 34 13.69 10.81 11.57
N ALA A 35 14.44 10.42 12.61
CA ALA A 35 15.41 9.33 12.51
C ALA A 35 14.72 7.98 12.28
N TYR A 36 13.60 7.73 12.97
CA TYR A 36 12.78 6.54 12.75
C TYR A 36 12.23 6.49 11.32
N ALA A 37 11.61 7.59 10.86
CA ALA A 37 11.05 7.66 9.52
C ALA A 37 12.11 7.42 8.44
N ARG A 38 13.28 8.07 8.56
CA ARG A 38 14.40 7.87 7.62
C ARG A 38 14.90 6.42 7.62
N GLY A 39 15.05 5.80 8.80
CA GLY A 39 15.48 4.39 8.86
C GLY A 39 14.49 3.44 8.20
N SER A 40 13.19 3.67 8.37
CA SER A 40 12.14 2.89 7.72
C SER A 40 12.13 3.09 6.20
N ASP A 41 12.26 4.34 5.74
CA ASP A 41 12.30 4.68 4.33
C ASP A 41 13.56 4.12 3.64
N ASP A 42 14.72 4.23 4.28
CA ASP A 42 15.99 3.69 3.78
C ASP A 42 15.92 2.17 3.65
N GLN A 43 15.37 1.47 4.65
CA GLN A 43 15.20 0.01 4.62
C GLN A 43 14.23 -0.42 3.52
N MET A 44 13.12 0.30 3.35
CA MET A 44 12.15 0.01 2.29
C MET A 44 12.77 0.18 0.91
N LEU A 45 13.44 1.31 0.64
CA LEU A 45 14.10 1.55 -0.63
C LEU A 45 15.21 0.52 -0.89
N LEU A 46 16.02 0.19 0.12
CA LEU A 46 17.07 -0.82 -0.01
C LEU A 46 16.49 -2.20 -0.36
N ASN A 47 15.38 -2.60 0.26
CA ASN A 47 14.72 -3.87 -0.06
C ASN A 47 14.11 -3.88 -1.46
N LEU A 48 13.54 -2.77 -1.92
CA LEU A 48 13.05 -2.65 -3.30
C LEU A 48 14.19 -2.80 -4.32
N VAL A 49 15.34 -2.15 -4.07
CA VAL A 49 16.51 -2.26 -4.94
C VAL A 49 17.07 -3.69 -4.94
N ARG A 50 17.17 -4.34 -3.78
CA ARG A 50 17.58 -5.75 -3.69
C ARG A 50 16.67 -6.65 -4.50
N LEU A 51 15.35 -6.52 -4.33
CA LEU A 51 14.38 -7.32 -5.07
C LEU A 51 14.45 -7.06 -6.57
N ARG A 52 14.69 -5.82 -7.00
CA ARG A 52 14.93 -5.46 -8.41
C ARG A 52 16.14 -6.22 -8.95
N GLN A 53 17.21 -6.32 -8.17
CA GLN A 53 18.43 -7.07 -8.51
C GLN A 53 18.34 -8.58 -8.23
N HIS A 54 17.14 -9.13 -8.00
CA HIS A 54 16.92 -10.55 -7.65
C HIS A 54 17.66 -11.02 -6.37
N GLN A 55 17.95 -10.08 -5.47
CA GLN A 55 18.51 -10.35 -4.14
C GLN A 55 17.38 -10.44 -3.10
N PRO A 56 17.54 -11.23 -2.02
CA PRO A 56 16.55 -11.34 -0.96
C PRO A 56 16.37 -10.02 -0.20
N ALA A 57 15.12 -9.70 0.15
CA ALA A 57 14.82 -8.58 1.04
C ALA A 57 15.14 -8.95 2.50
N HIS A 58 15.62 -7.98 3.27
CA HIS A 58 15.94 -8.15 4.69
C HIS A 58 15.13 -7.17 5.53
N TRP A 59 14.32 -7.69 6.44
CA TRP A 59 13.45 -6.91 7.30
C TRP A 59 13.99 -6.87 8.72
N VAL A 60 14.01 -5.67 9.26
CA VAL A 60 14.45 -5.39 10.61
C VAL A 60 13.35 -4.56 11.28
N GLN A 61 12.99 -4.94 12.50
CA GLN A 61 12.11 -4.15 13.35
C GLN A 61 12.96 -3.32 14.31
N PRO A 62 12.73 -2.01 14.41
CA PRO A 62 13.34 -1.21 15.45
C PRO A 62 12.84 -1.71 16.82
N GLY A 63 13.76 -2.15 17.66
CA GLY A 63 13.53 -2.49 19.06
C GLY A 63 13.40 -1.23 19.94
N PRO A 64 13.17 -1.38 21.26
CA PRO A 64 13.09 -0.25 22.17
C PRO A 64 14.40 0.56 22.16
N ILE A 65 14.28 1.84 21.82
CA ILE A 65 15.40 2.78 21.73
C ILE A 65 15.71 3.31 23.13
N THR A 66 16.97 3.23 23.56
CA THR A 66 17.44 3.85 24.80
C THR A 66 18.18 5.13 24.47
N THR A 67 17.74 6.25 25.05
CA THR A 67 18.41 7.54 24.91
C THR A 67 19.37 7.72 26.08
N SER A 68 20.67 7.87 25.81
CA SER A 68 21.62 8.38 26.81
C SER A 68 21.90 9.86 26.53
N MET A 69 21.60 10.72 27.50
CA MET A 69 21.91 12.14 27.43
C MET A 69 23.24 12.39 28.16
N ASN A 70 24.32 12.65 27.42
CA ASN A 70 25.58 13.04 28.02
C ASN A 70 25.66 14.57 28.13
N PHE A 71 25.75 15.07 29.36
CA PHE A 71 26.00 16.48 29.65
C PHE A 71 27.50 16.68 29.84
N GLU A 72 28.21 17.13 28.80
CA GLU A 72 29.61 17.55 28.94
C GLU A 72 29.68 19.01 29.44
N ARG A 73 30.20 19.20 30.66
CA ARG A 73 30.52 20.52 31.21
C ARG A 73 31.99 20.83 30.92
N GLY A 74 32.26 21.60 29.86
CA GLY A 74 33.60 22.11 29.55
C GLY A 74 33.78 23.55 30.06
N LEU A 75 34.73 23.77 30.97
CA LEU A 75 35.22 25.09 31.35
C LEU A 75 36.39 25.47 30.42
N ASN A 76 36.11 26.23 29.36
CA ASN A 76 37.16 26.76 28.49
C ASN A 76 37.47 28.20 28.89
N ALA A 77 38.60 28.41 29.58
CA ALA A 77 39.20 29.73 29.77
C ALA A 77 39.99 30.12 28.50
N GLY A 78 39.27 30.53 27.45
CA GLY A 78 39.88 30.98 26.20
C GLY A 78 38.91 31.87 25.43
N SER A 79 39.34 33.08 25.10
CA SER A 79 38.55 34.08 24.37
C SER A 79 38.22 33.58 22.95
N ALA A 80 37.02 33.07 22.73
CA ALA A 80 36.52 32.70 21.40
C ALA A 80 35.65 33.81 20.83
N ARG A 81 36.16 34.50 19.80
CA ARG A 81 35.36 35.27 18.84
C ARG A 81 34.65 34.28 17.93
N GLY A 82 33.32 34.42 17.82
CA GLY A 82 32.54 33.84 16.71
C GLY A 82 31.77 32.58 17.07
N GLU A 83 30.49 32.77 17.39
CA GLU A 83 29.30 32.05 16.89
C GLU A 83 28.17 32.21 17.90
N ARG A 84 26.97 32.40 17.37
CA ARG A 84 25.80 32.93 18.08
C ARG A 84 25.30 31.90 19.12
N SER A 85 25.92 31.88 20.29
CA SER A 85 25.37 31.23 21.49
C SER A 85 24.26 32.10 22.08
N LEU A 86 23.13 31.48 22.40
CA LEU A 86 21.98 32.13 23.03
C LEU A 86 22.42 32.86 24.30
N GLY A 87 21.92 34.10 24.43
CA GLY A 87 22.28 35.06 25.47
C GLY A 87 22.20 34.50 26.90
N LEU A 88 23.05 35.09 27.76
CA LEU A 88 23.49 34.69 29.10
C LEU A 88 24.61 33.64 29.18
N ALA A 89 24.59 32.55 28.41
CA ALA A 89 25.58 31.47 28.54
C ALA A 89 26.99 31.85 28.06
N GLY A 90 27.09 32.63 26.98
CA GLY A 90 28.36 33.10 26.41
C GLY A 90 29.15 34.08 27.30
N SER A 91 28.51 34.72 28.28
CA SER A 91 29.18 35.67 29.19
C SER A 91 29.88 35.01 30.39
N LEU A 92 29.56 33.75 30.68
CA LEU A 92 30.10 32.97 31.80
C LEU A 92 31.04 31.84 31.38
N GLY A 93 31.42 31.76 30.09
CA GLY A 93 32.28 30.69 29.57
C GLY A 93 31.63 29.28 29.65
N LEU A 94 30.32 29.21 29.88
CA LEU A 94 29.57 27.96 30.01
C LEU A 94 29.06 27.52 28.63
N ASN A 95 29.79 26.61 27.99
CA ASN A 95 29.30 25.88 26.82
C ASN A 95 28.58 24.61 27.30
N LEU A 96 27.25 24.61 27.28
CA LEU A 96 26.43 23.42 27.46
C LEU A 96 26.21 22.78 26.08
N LYS A 97 26.99 21.76 25.74
CA LYS A 97 26.68 20.87 24.61
C LYS A 97 25.93 19.65 25.15
N ALA A 98 24.68 19.49 24.75
CA ALA A 98 23.93 18.25 24.94
C ALA A 98 24.09 17.42 23.67
N ASP A 99 24.90 16.36 23.72
CA ASP A 99 25.06 15.40 22.63
C ASP A 99 24.12 14.21 22.93
N GLU A 100 23.02 14.11 22.21
CA GLU A 100 22.04 13.03 22.32
C GLU A 100 22.34 12.00 21.22
N ARG A 101 22.91 10.86 21.59
CA ARG A 101 23.17 9.74 20.66
C ARG A 101 22.15 8.65 20.89
N PRO A 102 21.03 8.62 20.14
CA PRO A 102 20.10 7.50 20.22
C PRO A 102 20.78 6.24 19.70
N SER A 103 20.83 5.18 20.52
CA SER A 103 21.25 3.86 20.04
C SER A 103 20.01 3.07 19.61
N PHE A 104 19.97 2.68 18.34
CA PHE A 104 18.91 1.84 17.78
C PHE A 104 19.29 0.37 17.95
N THR A 105 18.49 -0.39 18.70
CA THR A 105 18.57 -1.85 18.69
C THR A 105 17.71 -2.34 17.54
N TYR A 106 18.31 -3.03 16.58
CA TYR A 106 17.62 -3.56 15.41
C TYR A 106 17.41 -5.06 15.61
N ILE A 107 16.15 -5.49 15.70
CA ILE A 107 15.82 -6.91 15.86
C ILE A 107 15.49 -7.46 14.47
N PRO A 108 16.25 -8.44 13.95
CA PRO A 108 15.92 -9.05 12.67
C PRO A 108 14.55 -9.72 12.76
N LEU A 109 13.68 -9.44 11.81
CA LEU A 109 12.40 -10.14 11.66
C LEU A 109 12.67 -11.51 11.01
N THR A 110 13.29 -12.40 11.78
CA THR A 110 13.61 -13.76 11.36
C THR A 110 12.77 -14.73 12.18
N GLY A 111 11.75 -15.31 11.56
CA GLY A 111 10.86 -16.27 12.21
C GLY A 111 9.77 -16.78 11.27
N LYS A 112 9.26 -18.00 11.55
CA LYS A 112 8.21 -18.64 10.76
C LYS A 112 6.97 -17.75 10.62
N GLU A 113 6.55 -17.09 11.69
CA GLU A 113 5.37 -16.22 11.70
C GLU A 113 5.50 -15.02 10.75
N PHE A 114 6.67 -14.39 10.67
CA PHE A 114 6.90 -13.28 9.74
C PHE A 114 6.90 -13.76 8.29
N THR A 115 7.59 -14.87 8.01
CA THR A 115 7.60 -15.47 6.67
C THR A 115 6.19 -15.88 6.22
N ASP A 116 5.42 -16.51 7.11
CA ASP A 116 4.04 -16.90 6.83
C ASP A 116 3.18 -15.66 6.52
N ARG A 117 3.31 -14.57 7.29
CA ARG A 117 2.60 -13.31 7.04
C ARG A 117 3.01 -12.60 5.75
N MET A 118 4.30 -12.65 5.40
CA MET A 118 4.81 -12.08 4.14
C MET A 118 4.26 -12.81 2.91
N MET A 119 4.07 -14.14 3.03
CA MET A 119 3.59 -15.03 1.97
C MET A 119 2.08 -15.15 1.96
N ALA A 120 1.41 -14.85 3.07
CA ALA A 120 -0.04 -14.79 3.15
C ALA A 120 -0.57 -13.70 2.20
N PRO A 121 -1.60 -14.02 1.39
CA PRO A 121 -2.30 -13.02 0.60
C PRO A 121 -2.83 -11.88 1.49
N ILE A 122 -2.78 -10.65 0.99
CA ILE A 122 -3.31 -9.52 1.75
C ILE A 122 -4.83 -9.70 1.88
N PRO A 123 -5.40 -9.55 3.10
CA PRO A 123 -6.83 -9.66 3.30
C PRO A 123 -7.59 -8.69 2.38
N PRO A 124 -8.66 -9.12 1.70
CA PRO A 124 -9.48 -8.26 0.85
C PRO A 124 -9.95 -6.98 1.53
N LYS A 125 -10.14 -7.06 2.85
CA LYS A 125 -10.51 -5.94 3.71
C LYS A 125 -9.56 -4.74 3.59
N VAL A 126 -8.26 -4.97 3.46
CA VAL A 126 -7.27 -3.89 3.33
C VAL A 126 -7.55 -3.09 2.06
N PHE A 127 -7.76 -3.79 0.93
CA PHE A 127 -8.10 -3.16 -0.35
C PHE A 127 -9.38 -2.33 -0.26
N ILE A 128 -10.43 -2.91 0.35
CA ILE A 128 -11.73 -2.27 0.53
C ILE A 128 -11.59 -0.99 1.36
N THR A 129 -10.90 -1.08 2.50
CA THR A 129 -10.71 0.06 3.42
C THR A 129 -10.00 1.20 2.70
N LEU A 130 -8.94 0.91 1.97
CA LEU A 130 -8.20 1.92 1.20
C LEU A 130 -9.04 2.53 0.08
N PHE A 131 -9.87 1.73 -0.59
CA PHE A 131 -10.79 2.23 -1.59
C PHE A 131 -11.81 3.21 -0.98
N GLU A 132 -12.41 2.86 0.16
CA GLU A 132 -13.34 3.72 0.90
C GLU A 132 -12.67 5.00 1.42
N GLU A 133 -11.39 4.96 1.79
CA GLU A 133 -10.57 6.13 2.13
C GLU A 133 -10.26 7.03 0.92
N GLY A 134 -10.66 6.63 -0.29
CA GLY A 134 -10.51 7.41 -1.52
C GLY A 134 -9.19 7.18 -2.26
N TRP A 135 -8.46 6.10 -1.97
CA TRP A 135 -7.27 5.75 -2.75
C TRP A 135 -7.64 5.44 -4.22
N PRO A 136 -6.82 5.86 -5.20
CA PRO A 136 -7.08 5.56 -6.61
C PRO A 136 -7.15 4.06 -6.88
N ILE A 137 -8.28 3.59 -7.41
CA ILE A 137 -8.50 2.14 -7.62
C ILE A 137 -7.54 1.54 -8.64
N ASP A 138 -7.12 2.29 -9.67
CA ASP A 138 -6.10 1.85 -10.62
C ASP A 138 -4.78 1.52 -9.92
N ARG A 139 -4.36 2.34 -8.96
CA ARG A 139 -3.15 2.11 -8.19
C ARG A 139 -3.30 0.92 -7.25
N LEU A 140 -4.45 0.80 -6.58
CA LEU A 140 -4.74 -0.36 -5.73
C LEU A 140 -4.70 -1.66 -6.54
N MET A 141 -5.31 -1.67 -7.73
CA MET A 141 -5.28 -2.82 -8.64
C MET A 141 -3.86 -3.14 -9.10
N ARG A 142 -3.11 -2.16 -9.60
CA ARG A 142 -1.72 -2.38 -10.06
C ARG A 142 -0.78 -2.86 -8.95
N LEU A 143 -1.01 -2.43 -7.71
CA LEU A 143 -0.18 -2.83 -6.57
C LEU A 143 -0.62 -4.18 -5.99
N MET A 144 -1.90 -4.30 -5.63
CA MET A 144 -2.40 -5.39 -4.80
C MET A 144 -2.95 -6.58 -5.61
N VAL A 145 -3.39 -6.38 -6.85
CA VAL A 145 -3.98 -7.46 -7.64
C VAL A 145 -2.88 -8.19 -8.42
N GLU A 146 -2.84 -9.51 -8.30
CA GLU A 146 -1.93 -10.38 -9.03
C GLU A 146 -2.46 -10.66 -10.43
N ARG A 147 -3.75 -10.96 -10.52
CA ARG A 147 -4.44 -11.28 -11.77
C ARG A 147 -5.94 -11.12 -11.60
N ILE A 148 -6.61 -10.93 -12.73
CA ILE A 148 -8.07 -10.92 -12.82
C ILE A 148 -8.49 -12.24 -13.48
N GLU A 149 -9.38 -12.96 -12.82
CA GLU A 149 -9.94 -14.22 -13.32
C GLU A 149 -11.39 -14.00 -13.76
N LEU A 150 -11.70 -14.42 -15.00
CA LEU A 150 -12.99 -14.23 -15.65
C LEU A 150 -13.58 -15.58 -16.06
N GLY A 151 -14.55 -16.06 -15.29
CA GLY A 151 -15.32 -17.24 -15.62
C GLY A 151 -16.26 -16.97 -16.80
N SER A 152 -16.15 -17.77 -17.85
CA SER A 152 -17.12 -17.85 -18.93
C SER A 152 -18.17 -18.89 -18.59
N GLY A 153 -19.45 -18.58 -18.83
CA GLY A 153 -20.57 -19.51 -18.60
C GLY A 153 -20.49 -20.81 -19.41
N LYS A 154 -19.53 -20.93 -20.34
CA LYS A 154 -19.22 -22.15 -21.13
C LYS A 154 -18.04 -22.97 -20.57
N GLY A 155 -17.59 -22.69 -19.35
CA GLY A 155 -16.49 -23.43 -18.70
C GLY A 155 -15.07 -22.98 -19.07
N GLY A 156 -14.93 -21.88 -19.83
CA GLY A 156 -13.63 -21.26 -20.08
C GLY A 156 -13.26 -20.26 -18.97
N LEU A 157 -11.99 -20.19 -18.59
CA LEU A 157 -11.46 -19.19 -17.66
C LEU A 157 -10.48 -18.27 -18.41
N THR A 158 -10.79 -16.97 -18.49
CA THR A 158 -9.84 -15.98 -19.02
C THR A 158 -9.07 -15.37 -17.85
N ILE A 159 -7.74 -15.35 -17.95
CA ILE A 159 -6.84 -14.80 -16.92
C ILE A 159 -6.14 -13.59 -17.49
N LEU A 160 -6.25 -12.46 -16.79
CA LEU A 160 -5.52 -11.22 -17.08
C LEU A 160 -4.46 -11.02 -15.98
N PRO A 161 -3.21 -11.46 -16.19
CA PRO A 161 -2.16 -11.31 -15.20
C PRO A 161 -1.69 -9.85 -15.13
N ASN A 162 -1.44 -9.37 -13.91
CA ASN A 162 -0.71 -8.13 -13.66
C ASN A 162 0.79 -8.42 -13.73
N ASP A 163 1.26 -8.78 -14.92
CA ASP A 163 2.64 -9.11 -15.21
C ASP A 163 3.06 -8.38 -16.50
N PRO A 164 3.95 -7.37 -16.40
CA PRO A 164 4.47 -6.68 -17.58
C PRO A 164 5.29 -7.59 -18.51
N GLY A 165 5.65 -8.80 -18.06
CA GLY A 165 6.39 -9.82 -18.78
C GLY A 165 6.02 -9.91 -20.27
N SER A 166 6.94 -9.41 -21.09
CA SER A 166 6.95 -9.49 -22.56
C SER A 166 5.78 -8.81 -23.30
N GLY A 167 5.16 -7.76 -22.74
CA GLY A 167 4.20 -6.94 -23.48
C GLY A 167 2.99 -7.71 -24.01
N ARG A 168 2.54 -8.73 -23.27
CA ARG A 168 1.39 -9.55 -23.64
C ARG A 168 0.15 -8.68 -23.76
N SER A 169 -0.68 -8.96 -24.76
CA SER A 169 -1.99 -8.29 -24.93
C SER A 169 -2.84 -8.37 -23.67
N THR A 170 -2.75 -9.47 -22.92
CA THR A 170 -3.45 -9.65 -21.64
C THR A 170 -3.05 -8.66 -20.55
N TYR A 171 -1.77 -8.25 -20.50
CA TYR A 171 -1.31 -7.21 -19.57
C TYR A 171 -1.80 -5.82 -20.01
N LEU A 172 -1.81 -5.53 -21.32
CA LEU A 172 -2.39 -4.29 -21.83
C LEU A 172 -3.88 -4.20 -21.51
N THR A 173 -4.62 -5.31 -21.63
CA THR A 173 -6.01 -5.41 -21.20
C THR A 173 -6.14 -5.18 -19.69
N PHE A 174 -5.24 -5.73 -18.87
CA PHE A 174 -5.21 -5.44 -17.43
C PHE A 174 -5.03 -3.94 -17.14
N LEU A 175 -4.10 -3.25 -17.83
CA LEU A 175 -3.89 -1.80 -17.66
C LEU A 175 -5.11 -0.98 -18.09
N LYS A 176 -5.73 -1.32 -19.23
CA LYS A 176 -6.99 -0.71 -19.67
C LYS A 176 -8.09 -0.90 -18.63
N THR A 177 -8.19 -2.10 -18.07
CA THR A 177 -9.15 -2.45 -17.01
C THR A 177 -8.96 -1.57 -15.77
N CYS A 178 -7.71 -1.30 -15.37
CA CYS A 178 -7.40 -0.37 -14.29
C CYS A 178 -7.86 1.06 -14.59
N GLU A 179 -7.65 1.55 -15.83
CA GLU A 179 -8.09 2.88 -16.22
C GLU A 179 -9.62 3.02 -16.24
N VAL A 180 -10.33 1.99 -16.72
CA VAL A 180 -11.80 1.96 -16.69
C VAL A 180 -12.29 2.07 -15.25
N ALA A 181 -11.70 1.29 -14.33
CA ALA A 181 -12.02 1.36 -12.90
C ALA A 181 -11.78 2.77 -12.33
N ARG A 182 -10.67 3.42 -12.72
CA ARG A 182 -10.34 4.78 -12.28
C ARG A 182 -11.34 5.82 -12.76
N ILE A 183 -11.76 5.75 -14.02
CA ILE A 183 -12.76 6.68 -14.56
C ILE A 183 -14.09 6.52 -13.83
N LEU A 184 -14.54 5.28 -13.62
CA LEU A 184 -15.78 5.02 -12.88
C LEU A 184 -15.70 5.47 -11.41
N GLN A 185 -14.54 5.30 -10.77
CA GLN A 185 -14.33 5.83 -9.42
C GLN A 185 -14.40 7.36 -9.40
N ARG A 186 -13.73 8.06 -10.33
CA ARG A 186 -13.71 9.53 -10.40
C ARG A 186 -15.11 10.11 -10.65
N GLU A 187 -15.94 9.39 -11.39
CA GLU A 187 -17.32 9.78 -11.69
C GLU A 187 -18.33 9.36 -10.62
N GLY A 188 -17.88 8.68 -9.55
CA GLY A 188 -18.76 8.18 -8.49
C GLY A 188 -19.75 7.12 -8.98
N ALA A 189 -19.39 6.41 -10.05
CA ALA A 189 -20.18 5.38 -10.70
C ALA A 189 -19.91 3.97 -10.14
N LEU A 190 -18.86 3.81 -9.32
CA LEU A 190 -18.47 2.54 -8.71
C LEU A 190 -18.93 2.49 -7.25
N ASP A 191 -19.87 1.61 -6.96
CA ASP A 191 -20.38 1.34 -5.63
C ASP A 191 -19.79 0.03 -5.06
N LEU A 192 -19.63 -0.01 -3.74
CA LEU A 192 -19.18 -1.18 -3.01
C LEU A 192 -20.36 -1.77 -2.23
N GLU A 193 -20.66 -3.04 -2.46
CA GLU A 193 -21.74 -3.74 -1.77
C GLU A 193 -21.17 -4.92 -0.97
N VAL A 194 -21.57 -5.04 0.31
CA VAL A 194 -21.22 -6.21 1.13
C VAL A 194 -22.30 -7.25 0.98
N GLN A 195 -21.95 -8.37 0.35
CA GLN A 195 -22.84 -9.50 0.15
C GLN A 195 -22.50 -10.63 1.11
N ARG A 196 -23.52 -11.31 1.64
CA ARG A 196 -23.33 -12.57 2.35
C ARG A 196 -23.31 -13.70 1.35
N ARG A 197 -22.18 -14.38 1.25
CA ARG A 197 -21.99 -15.50 0.35
C ARG A 197 -21.67 -16.75 1.14
N PHE A 198 -22.30 -17.83 0.75
CA PHE A 198 -21.95 -19.14 1.27
C PHE A 198 -20.68 -19.64 0.59
N SER A 199 -19.66 -19.91 1.39
CA SER A 199 -18.40 -20.50 0.98
C SER A 199 -18.34 -21.95 1.49
N PRO A 200 -18.28 -22.97 0.60
CA PRO A 200 -18.23 -24.36 1.03
C PRO A 200 -16.89 -24.69 1.69
N LEU A 201 -16.90 -25.44 2.79
CA LEU A 201 -15.65 -25.88 3.44
C LEU A 201 -14.85 -26.86 2.57
N ALA A 202 -15.54 -27.62 1.73
CA ALA A 202 -14.94 -28.57 0.81
C ALA A 202 -15.67 -28.49 -0.54
N ALA A 203 -15.05 -27.81 -1.51
CA ALA A 203 -15.60 -27.69 -2.86
C ALA A 203 -15.88 -29.08 -3.46
N GLY A 204 -17.03 -29.22 -4.10
CA GLY A 204 -17.46 -30.47 -4.75
C GLY A 204 -17.93 -31.58 -3.80
N HIS A 205 -17.90 -31.38 -2.48
CA HIS A 205 -18.38 -32.36 -1.51
C HIS A 205 -19.79 -31.99 -1.04
N SER A 206 -20.77 -32.86 -1.31
CA SER A 206 -22.15 -32.70 -0.84
C SER A 206 -22.64 -33.99 -0.18
N SER A 207 -23.37 -33.85 0.92
CA SER A 207 -24.08 -34.95 1.56
C SER A 207 -25.45 -35.13 0.90
N PRO A 208 -25.81 -36.32 0.41
CA PRO A 208 -27.17 -36.57 -0.09
C PRO A 208 -28.20 -36.62 1.05
N LEU A 209 -27.75 -36.82 2.29
CA LEU A 209 -28.61 -36.88 3.47
C LEU A 209 -28.82 -35.49 4.06
N GLN A 210 -30.07 -35.20 4.43
CA GLN A 210 -30.41 -33.99 5.17
C GLN A 210 -29.70 -33.98 6.53
N PRO A 211 -29.05 -32.87 6.94
CA PRO A 211 -28.38 -32.76 8.23
C PRO A 211 -29.38 -32.94 9.37
N SER A 212 -28.98 -33.70 10.39
CA SER A 212 -29.78 -33.89 11.59
C SER A 212 -29.77 -32.64 12.47
N THR A 213 -30.67 -32.57 13.47
CA THR A 213 -30.68 -31.48 14.45
C THR A 213 -29.32 -31.31 15.15
N ASN A 214 -28.64 -32.42 15.45
CA ASN A 214 -27.31 -32.38 16.07
C ASN A 214 -26.26 -31.80 15.12
N ASP A 215 -26.34 -32.11 13.83
CA ASP A 215 -25.42 -31.56 12.81
C ASP A 215 -25.60 -30.05 12.64
N LEU A 216 -26.85 -29.57 12.70
CA LEU A 216 -27.17 -28.14 12.65
C LEU A 216 -26.63 -27.39 13.88
N ILE A 217 -26.76 -27.97 15.08
CA ILE A 217 -26.22 -27.38 16.32
C ILE A 217 -24.70 -27.34 16.27
N ASN A 218 -24.05 -28.47 15.94
CA ASN A 218 -22.59 -28.58 15.85
C ASN A 218 -22.01 -27.62 14.79
N ALA A 219 -22.70 -27.46 13.66
CA ALA A 219 -22.30 -26.50 12.64
C ALA A 219 -22.38 -25.07 13.19
N ARG A 220 -23.50 -24.70 13.83
CA ARG A 220 -23.71 -23.36 14.36
C ARG A 220 -22.75 -22.98 15.49
N GLU A 221 -22.39 -23.92 16.36
CA GLU A 221 -21.36 -23.72 17.40
C GLU A 221 -19.99 -23.36 16.80
N LYS A 222 -19.71 -23.85 15.59
CA LYS A 222 -18.49 -23.57 14.83
C LYS A 222 -18.63 -22.39 13.86
N GLY A 223 -19.76 -21.67 13.87
CA GLY A 223 -20.05 -20.58 12.93
C GLY A 223 -20.37 -21.06 11.50
N LEU A 224 -20.59 -22.35 11.30
CA LEU A 224 -20.89 -22.98 10.02
C LEU A 224 -22.40 -23.12 9.81
N ILE A 225 -22.80 -23.23 8.55
CA ILE A 225 -24.16 -23.51 8.15
C ILE A 225 -24.21 -24.63 7.11
N TRP A 226 -25.31 -25.37 7.13
CA TRP A 226 -25.66 -26.29 6.05
C TRP A 226 -26.54 -25.56 5.05
N GLN A 227 -26.18 -25.61 3.77
CA GLN A 227 -26.99 -25.08 2.68
C GLN A 227 -27.27 -26.15 1.64
N GLN A 228 -28.52 -26.24 1.20
CA GLN A 228 -28.92 -27.14 0.13
C GLN A 228 -28.43 -26.59 -1.22
N GLN A 229 -27.70 -27.40 -1.98
CA GLN A 229 -27.23 -27.08 -3.32
C GLN A 229 -27.55 -28.25 -4.25
N GLY A 230 -28.45 -28.04 -5.22
CA GLY A 230 -28.97 -29.11 -6.06
C GLY A 230 -29.72 -30.15 -5.21
N THR A 231 -29.29 -31.41 -5.29
CA THR A 231 -29.88 -32.53 -4.53
C THR A 231 -29.17 -32.83 -3.21
N GLY A 232 -28.05 -32.18 -2.92
CA GLY A 232 -27.23 -32.41 -1.74
C GLY A 232 -27.18 -31.23 -0.77
N TRP A 233 -26.65 -31.50 0.41
CA TRP A 233 -26.38 -30.54 1.47
C TRP A 233 -24.87 -30.30 1.57
N VAL A 234 -24.47 -29.04 1.59
CA VAL A 234 -23.07 -28.65 1.69
C VAL A 234 -22.88 -27.91 3.01
N LEU A 235 -21.83 -28.27 3.75
CA LEU A 235 -21.40 -27.55 4.95
C LEU A 235 -20.44 -26.44 4.54
N GLY A 236 -20.69 -25.25 5.04
CA GLY A 236 -19.89 -24.08 4.69
C GLY A 236 -20.06 -22.95 5.69
N GLU A 237 -19.49 -21.81 5.35
CA GLU A 237 -19.54 -20.59 6.14
C GLU A 237 -20.29 -19.51 5.35
N MET A 238 -21.04 -18.65 6.05
CA MET A 238 -21.52 -17.40 5.46
C MET A 238 -20.44 -16.33 5.59
N GLN A 239 -19.68 -16.13 4.53
CA GLN A 239 -18.64 -15.12 4.46
C GLN A 239 -19.22 -13.81 3.92
N GLN A 240 -18.79 -12.70 4.51
CA GLN A 240 -19.03 -11.38 3.93
C GLN A 240 -18.03 -11.17 2.81
N GLN A 241 -18.53 -10.99 1.60
CA GLN A 241 -17.74 -10.69 0.42
C GLN A 241 -18.10 -9.30 -0.07
N ALA A 242 -17.11 -8.43 -0.21
CA ALA A 242 -17.34 -7.14 -0.84
C ALA A 242 -17.28 -7.30 -2.36
N VAL A 243 -18.24 -6.68 -3.02
CA VAL A 243 -18.46 -6.79 -4.45
C VAL A 243 -18.60 -5.37 -5.00
N PHE A 244 -17.75 -5.01 -5.95
CA PHE A 244 -17.91 -3.76 -6.68
C PHE A 244 -19.00 -3.90 -7.72
N ARG A 245 -19.87 -2.89 -7.82
CA ARG A 245 -20.94 -2.77 -8.81
C ARG A 245 -20.93 -1.39 -9.45
N VAL A 246 -21.36 -1.31 -10.71
CA VAL A 246 -21.61 -0.02 -11.34
C VAL A 246 -22.99 0.42 -10.91
N ARG A 247 -23.11 1.66 -10.44
CA ARG A 247 -24.39 2.24 -10.06
C ARG A 247 -25.36 2.19 -11.25
N GLU A 248 -26.58 1.76 -11.01
CA GLU A 248 -27.60 1.68 -12.05
C GLU A 248 -27.82 3.07 -12.69
N GLY A 249 -27.80 3.14 -14.03
CA GLY A 249 -27.84 4.40 -14.78
C GLY A 249 -26.48 5.06 -15.02
N ALA A 250 -25.45 4.81 -14.18
CA ALA A 250 -24.08 5.29 -14.41
C ALA A 250 -23.41 4.58 -15.60
N ALA A 251 -23.67 3.28 -15.75
CA ALA A 251 -23.27 2.50 -16.92
C ALA A 251 -23.93 2.99 -18.24
N LYS A 252 -25.01 3.79 -18.19
CA LYS A 252 -25.67 4.34 -19.39
C LYS A 252 -25.39 5.85 -19.59
N THR A 253 -24.58 6.48 -18.74
CA THR A 253 -24.33 7.94 -18.73
C THR A 253 -22.85 8.27 -18.95
N VAL A 254 -22.38 9.40 -18.39
CA VAL A 254 -21.15 10.14 -18.68
C VAL A 254 -19.91 9.23 -18.71
N ALA A 255 -19.85 8.20 -17.86
CA ALA A 255 -18.69 7.31 -17.75
C ALA A 255 -18.36 6.58 -19.05
N LEU A 256 -19.36 5.99 -19.71
CA LEU A 256 -19.14 5.33 -21.00
C LEU A 256 -18.83 6.33 -22.10
N SER A 257 -19.40 7.53 -22.04
CA SER A 257 -19.07 8.59 -23.02
C SER A 257 -17.66 9.13 -22.83
N SER A 258 -17.21 9.33 -21.58
CA SER A 258 -15.84 9.70 -21.21
C SER A 258 -14.85 8.64 -21.68
N LEU A 259 -15.16 7.37 -21.43
CA LEU A 259 -14.36 6.23 -21.87
C LEU A 259 -14.26 6.17 -23.41
N ARG A 260 -15.39 6.21 -24.11
CA ARG A 260 -15.42 6.14 -25.59
C ARG A 260 -14.86 7.39 -26.29
N SER A 261 -14.77 8.51 -25.59
CA SER A 261 -14.14 9.72 -26.14
C SER A 261 -12.62 9.61 -26.26
N GLN A 262 -12.00 8.71 -25.51
CA GLN A 262 -10.55 8.49 -25.55
C GLN A 262 -10.16 7.62 -26.75
N PRO A 263 -9.16 8.02 -27.56
CA PRO A 263 -8.77 7.31 -28.79
C PRO A 263 -8.42 5.83 -28.56
N GLU A 264 -7.79 5.52 -27.43
CA GLU A 264 -7.31 4.18 -27.08
C GLU A 264 -8.47 3.18 -26.91
N PHE A 265 -9.64 3.69 -26.49
CA PHE A 265 -10.85 2.91 -26.26
C PHE A 265 -11.76 2.79 -27.49
N GLN A 266 -11.46 3.49 -28.59
CA GLN A 266 -12.19 3.39 -29.86
C GLN A 266 -11.74 2.20 -30.71
N SER A 267 -10.65 1.53 -30.32
CA SER A 267 -10.16 0.31 -30.96
C SER A 267 -11.01 -0.92 -30.58
N ALA A 268 -10.97 -1.98 -31.37
CA ALA A 268 -11.64 -3.25 -31.04
C ALA A 268 -11.19 -3.79 -29.67
N ASP A 269 -9.89 -3.73 -29.37
CA ASP A 269 -9.32 -4.11 -28.07
C ASP A 269 -9.76 -3.17 -26.94
N GLY A 270 -10.04 -1.90 -27.26
CA GLY A 270 -10.56 -0.90 -26.34
C GLY A 270 -12.00 -1.21 -25.93
N GLU A 271 -12.87 -1.47 -26.90
CA GLU A 271 -14.24 -1.92 -26.67
C GLU A 271 -14.28 -3.30 -25.98
N GLU A 272 -13.34 -4.21 -26.28
CA GLU A 272 -13.20 -5.47 -25.54
C GLU A 272 -12.82 -5.22 -24.08
N ALA A 273 -11.90 -4.29 -23.79
CA ALA A 273 -11.54 -3.95 -22.41
C ALA A 273 -12.70 -3.30 -21.64
N ILE A 274 -13.46 -2.40 -22.28
CA ILE A 274 -14.68 -1.81 -21.70
C ILE A 274 -15.72 -2.91 -21.44
N SER A 275 -16.02 -3.73 -22.44
CA SER A 275 -16.97 -4.84 -22.32
C SER A 275 -16.55 -5.82 -21.24
N THR A 276 -15.26 -6.15 -21.18
CA THR A 276 -14.69 -7.02 -20.15
C THR A 276 -14.88 -6.41 -18.77
N PHE A 277 -14.54 -5.13 -18.57
CA PHE A 277 -14.73 -4.47 -17.28
C PHE A 277 -16.20 -4.30 -16.90
N LEU A 278 -17.08 -3.95 -17.84
CA LEU A 278 -18.51 -3.87 -17.57
C LEU A 278 -19.07 -5.24 -17.20
N GLN A 279 -18.70 -6.31 -17.92
CA GLN A 279 -19.09 -7.66 -17.55
C GLN A 279 -18.54 -8.06 -16.18
N ILE A 280 -17.30 -7.66 -15.87
CA ILE A 280 -16.68 -7.86 -14.57
C ILE A 280 -17.52 -7.22 -13.46
N VAL A 281 -17.89 -5.95 -13.63
CA VAL A 281 -18.54 -5.19 -12.57
C VAL A 281 -20.05 -5.42 -12.52
N GLU A 282 -20.72 -5.67 -13.64
CA GLU A 282 -22.13 -6.07 -13.69
C GLU A 282 -22.36 -7.43 -13.01
N LYS A 283 -21.45 -8.38 -13.20
CA LYS A 283 -21.50 -9.69 -12.52
C LYS A 283 -21.03 -9.61 -11.07
N GLY A 284 -20.55 -8.45 -10.64
CA GLY A 284 -19.95 -8.21 -9.35
C GLY A 284 -18.47 -8.58 -9.35
N LEU A 285 -17.61 -7.59 -9.19
CA LEU A 285 -16.17 -7.81 -9.05
C LEU A 285 -15.84 -8.08 -7.59
N SER A 286 -15.50 -9.32 -7.29
CA SER A 286 -15.17 -9.73 -5.92
C SER A 286 -13.67 -9.87 -5.72
N LEU A 287 -13.21 -9.66 -4.49
CA LEU A 287 -11.82 -9.89 -4.12
C LEU A 287 -11.64 -11.28 -3.51
N ARG A 288 -10.57 -11.97 -3.91
CA ARG A 288 -10.18 -13.27 -3.37
C ARG A 288 -8.72 -13.24 -2.93
N ALA A 289 -8.47 -13.74 -1.73
CA ALA A 289 -7.14 -13.92 -1.19
C ALA A 289 -6.50 -15.25 -1.62
N ASP A 290 -7.26 -16.33 -1.82
CA ASP A 290 -6.70 -17.66 -2.09
C ASP A 290 -6.72 -18.09 -3.57
N GLY A 291 -6.02 -19.20 -3.86
CA GLY A 291 -6.06 -19.90 -5.16
C GLY A 291 -7.18 -20.95 -5.26
N GLY A 292 -8.14 -20.97 -4.33
CA GLY A 292 -9.21 -21.96 -4.29
C GLY A 292 -10.20 -21.76 -5.44
N THR A 293 -10.45 -22.80 -6.24
CA THR A 293 -11.48 -22.74 -7.27
C THR A 293 -12.85 -22.81 -6.63
N ASP A 294 -13.53 -21.66 -6.54
CA ASP A 294 -14.91 -21.66 -6.06
C ASP A 294 -15.81 -22.30 -7.13
N GLY A 295 -16.32 -23.51 -6.84
CA GLY A 295 -17.02 -24.40 -7.78
C GLY A 295 -18.47 -24.01 -8.11
N GLY A 296 -18.87 -22.76 -7.86
CA GLY A 296 -20.23 -22.30 -8.16
C GLY A 296 -20.35 -21.80 -9.61
N SER A 297 -21.36 -22.30 -10.30
CA SER A 297 -21.58 -22.21 -11.76
C SER A 297 -22.01 -20.84 -12.30
N GLY A 298 -21.43 -19.74 -11.79
CA GLY A 298 -21.64 -18.40 -12.32
C GLY A 298 -20.46 -17.95 -13.18
N ALA A 299 -20.71 -17.17 -14.22
CA ALA A 299 -19.65 -16.37 -14.85
C ALA A 299 -19.13 -15.39 -13.79
N ARG A 300 -17.93 -15.62 -13.24
CA ARG A 300 -17.39 -14.91 -12.08
C ARG A 300 -16.22 -14.02 -12.47
N ALA A 301 -16.18 -12.80 -11.98
CA ALA A 301 -15.01 -11.95 -12.08
C ALA A 301 -14.37 -11.77 -10.70
N GLU A 302 -13.11 -12.16 -10.58
CA GLU A 302 -12.40 -12.17 -9.30
C GLU A 302 -11.05 -11.46 -9.42
N LEU A 303 -10.80 -10.53 -8.50
CA LEU A 303 -9.47 -9.96 -8.28
C LEU A 303 -8.73 -10.87 -7.31
N VAL A 304 -7.69 -11.55 -7.81
CA VAL A 304 -6.80 -12.35 -6.97
C VAL A 304 -5.77 -11.40 -6.35
N VAL A 305 -5.76 -11.31 -5.03
CA VAL A 305 -4.90 -10.38 -4.28
C VAL A 305 -3.53 -11.02 -4.00
N ARG A 306 -2.46 -10.23 -4.16
CA ARG A 306 -1.08 -10.61 -3.86
C ARG A 306 -0.85 -10.71 -2.35
N SER A 307 0.14 -11.49 -1.97
CA SER A 307 0.80 -11.35 -0.67
C SER A 307 1.65 -10.08 -0.62
N PHE A 308 2.03 -9.62 0.56
CA PHE A 308 2.92 -8.46 0.66
C PHE A 308 4.28 -8.72 -0.02
N GLY A 309 4.83 -9.92 0.11
CA GLY A 309 6.02 -10.34 -0.65
C GLY A 309 5.80 -10.29 -2.17
N GLY A 310 4.61 -10.67 -2.63
CA GLY A 310 4.18 -10.55 -4.03
C GLY A 310 4.09 -9.09 -4.49
N ILE A 311 3.54 -8.18 -3.68
CA ILE A 311 3.50 -6.74 -3.99
C ILE A 311 4.91 -6.19 -4.13
N MET A 312 5.78 -6.42 -3.13
CA MET A 312 7.15 -5.93 -3.13
C MET A 312 7.93 -6.42 -4.36
N SER A 313 7.78 -7.69 -4.71
CA SER A 313 8.46 -8.27 -5.88
C SER A 313 7.92 -7.70 -7.19
N ALA A 314 6.60 -7.58 -7.34
CA ALA A 314 5.99 -7.03 -8.55
C ALA A 314 6.38 -5.56 -8.77
N VAL A 315 6.35 -4.74 -7.73
CA VAL A 315 6.76 -3.33 -7.83
C VAL A 315 8.24 -3.20 -8.19
N ALA A 316 9.11 -4.00 -7.57
CA ALA A 316 10.55 -3.95 -7.83
C ALA A 316 10.93 -4.42 -9.25
N GLN A 317 10.12 -5.29 -9.86
CA GLN A 317 10.38 -5.89 -11.17
C GLN A 317 9.67 -5.16 -12.33
N GLU A 318 8.70 -4.29 -12.04
CA GLU A 318 7.91 -3.63 -13.09
C GLU A 318 8.77 -2.66 -13.93
N GLU A 319 9.57 -1.80 -13.30
CA GLU A 319 10.44 -0.86 -14.02
C GLU A 319 11.43 -1.56 -14.98
N PRO A 320 12.22 -2.58 -14.56
CA PRO A 320 13.05 -3.36 -15.48
C PRO A 320 12.26 -3.98 -16.65
N ALA A 321 11.03 -4.43 -16.41
CA ALA A 321 10.21 -5.02 -17.46
C ALA A 321 9.79 -3.99 -18.52
N TYR A 322 9.53 -2.73 -18.12
CA TYR A 322 9.28 -1.63 -19.06
C TYR A 322 10.56 -1.23 -19.80
N GLU A 323 11.70 -1.14 -19.10
CA GLU A 323 13.00 -0.85 -19.70
C GLU A 323 13.43 -1.92 -20.72
N GLY A 324 13.03 -3.18 -20.50
CA GLY A 324 13.32 -4.31 -21.39
C GLY A 324 12.39 -4.46 -22.59
N MET A 325 11.35 -3.62 -22.74
CA MET A 325 10.45 -3.69 -23.90
C MET A 325 11.15 -3.21 -25.18
N SER A 326 10.99 -3.96 -26.27
CA SER A 326 11.42 -3.53 -27.62
C SER A 326 10.64 -2.30 -28.11
N ASP A 327 11.19 -1.57 -29.08
CA ASP A 327 10.54 -0.38 -29.66
C ASP A 327 9.13 -0.68 -30.18
N ALA A 328 8.93 -1.86 -30.77
CA ALA A 328 7.61 -2.30 -31.24
C ALA A 328 6.63 -2.48 -30.07
N GLN A 329 7.06 -3.10 -28.98
CA GLN A 329 6.23 -3.27 -27.77
C GLN A 329 5.91 -1.92 -27.12
N GLN A 330 6.88 -1.00 -27.05
CA GLN A 330 6.67 0.34 -26.54
C GLN A 330 5.69 1.15 -27.41
N ALA A 331 5.75 1.00 -28.73
CA ALA A 331 4.81 1.64 -29.66
C ALA A 331 3.38 1.10 -29.49
N VAL A 332 3.23 -0.20 -29.25
CA VAL A 332 1.93 -0.82 -28.93
C VAL A 332 1.42 -0.31 -27.58
N LEU A 333 2.26 -0.27 -26.54
CA LEU A 333 1.88 0.27 -25.23
C LEU A 333 1.39 1.72 -25.34
N LYS A 334 2.12 2.57 -26.07
CA LYS A 334 1.77 4.00 -26.24
C LYS A 334 0.50 4.22 -27.04
N SER A 335 0.18 3.34 -27.98
CA SER A 335 -1.02 3.48 -28.83
C SER A 335 -2.26 2.80 -28.24
N ALA A 336 -2.08 1.71 -27.47
CA ALA A 336 -3.18 0.92 -26.94
C ALA A 336 -3.56 1.28 -25.50
N VAL A 337 -2.66 1.83 -24.69
CA VAL A 337 -2.90 2.07 -23.25
C VAL A 337 -2.97 3.57 -22.96
N PRO A 338 -3.95 4.05 -22.16
CA PRO A 338 -4.06 5.45 -21.78
C PRO A 338 -2.78 5.98 -21.10
N ALA A 339 -2.43 7.24 -21.34
CA ALA A 339 -1.18 7.87 -20.86
C ALA A 339 -0.94 7.71 -19.35
N ALA A 340 -2.02 7.71 -18.55
CA ALA A 340 -1.93 7.47 -17.12
C ALA A 340 -1.32 6.09 -16.79
N GLN A 341 -1.53 5.06 -17.61
CA GLN A 341 -1.09 3.69 -17.34
C GLN A 341 0.18 3.27 -18.09
N GLN A 342 0.77 4.14 -18.92
CA GLN A 342 1.95 3.83 -19.75
C GLN A 342 3.29 3.81 -19.01
N GLU A 343 3.33 4.23 -17.75
CA GLU A 343 4.53 4.25 -16.92
C GLU A 343 4.46 3.17 -15.82
N PRO A 344 5.60 2.64 -15.35
CA PRO A 344 5.64 1.75 -14.19
C PRO A 344 5.02 2.41 -12.95
N ILE A 345 4.54 1.60 -12.01
CA ILE A 345 3.89 2.07 -10.77
C ILE A 345 4.88 2.75 -9.83
N LEU A 346 6.16 2.35 -9.93
CA LEU A 346 7.27 2.90 -9.19
C LEU A 346 8.53 2.90 -10.07
N ARG A 347 9.21 4.04 -10.13
CA ARG A 347 10.50 4.21 -10.80
C ARG A 347 11.62 4.46 -9.79
N LEU A 348 12.61 3.57 -9.70
CA LEU A 348 13.72 3.70 -8.76
C LEU A 348 14.95 4.32 -9.41
N SER A 349 15.15 4.07 -10.71
CA SER A 349 16.24 4.62 -11.51
C SER A 349 15.77 5.82 -12.32
N TRP A 350 16.54 6.90 -12.21
CA TRP A 350 16.27 8.16 -12.92
C TRP A 350 17.40 8.49 -13.90
N ALA A 351 18.11 7.46 -14.36
CA ALA A 351 19.17 7.61 -15.36
C ALA A 351 18.62 8.28 -16.62
N GLY A 352 19.34 9.30 -17.11
CA GLY A 352 18.94 10.06 -18.29
C GLY A 352 17.91 11.18 -18.06
N VAL A 353 17.33 11.31 -16.86
CA VAL A 353 16.41 12.40 -16.55
C VAL A 353 17.15 13.59 -15.91
N PRO A 354 17.05 14.82 -16.46
CA PRO A 354 17.71 15.99 -15.88
C PRO A 354 17.22 16.27 -14.45
N ALA A 355 18.15 16.53 -13.52
CA ALA A 355 17.81 16.85 -12.13
C ALA A 355 16.93 18.12 -12.00
N ALA A 356 16.97 19.01 -13.00
CA ALA A 356 16.11 20.19 -13.06
C ALA A 356 14.62 19.83 -13.22
N ASP A 357 14.29 18.67 -13.76
CA ASP A 357 12.93 18.21 -14.01
C ASP A 357 12.38 17.36 -12.86
N LEU A 358 13.23 17.01 -11.89
CA LEU A 358 12.88 16.17 -10.75
C LEU A 358 12.61 16.98 -9.50
N GLN A 359 11.64 16.53 -8.72
CA GLN A 359 11.43 17.04 -7.37
C GLN A 359 12.59 16.63 -6.45
N LYS A 360 12.69 17.28 -5.28
CA LYS A 360 13.65 16.88 -4.25
C LYS A 360 13.30 15.46 -3.77
N PRO A 361 14.19 14.46 -3.88
CA PRO A 361 13.86 13.10 -3.45
C PRO A 361 13.49 13.02 -1.98
N THR A 362 12.53 12.15 -1.67
CA THR A 362 12.11 11.83 -0.30
C THR A 362 13.17 11.00 0.41
N VAL A 363 13.66 9.98 -0.28
CA VAL A 363 14.73 9.09 0.17
C VAL A 363 15.66 8.79 -1.01
N LYS A 364 16.95 8.67 -0.73
CA LYS A 364 18.00 8.38 -1.71
C LYS A 364 19.06 7.49 -1.08
N ILE A 365 19.39 6.39 -1.74
CA ILE A 365 20.49 5.50 -1.35
C ILE A 365 21.49 5.34 -2.50
N HIS A 366 22.70 4.90 -2.17
CA HIS A 366 23.73 4.56 -3.15
C HIS A 366 24.11 3.09 -2.94
N LEU A 367 23.97 2.27 -3.97
CA LEU A 367 24.22 0.83 -3.92
C LEU A 367 24.85 0.40 -5.24
N ASP A 368 25.93 -0.37 -5.17
CA ASP A 368 26.66 -0.91 -6.33
C ASP A 368 27.09 0.15 -7.38
N GLY A 369 27.40 1.36 -6.91
CA GLY A 369 27.79 2.49 -7.77
C GLY A 369 26.62 3.25 -8.41
N GLU A 370 25.38 2.81 -8.18
CA GLU A 370 24.18 3.45 -8.69
C GLU A 370 23.43 4.23 -7.61
N SER A 371 22.80 5.34 -8.01
CA SER A 371 21.94 6.14 -7.13
C SER A 371 20.48 5.75 -7.33
N TRP A 372 19.85 5.30 -6.26
CA TRP A 372 18.44 4.93 -6.22
C TRP A 372 17.67 5.95 -5.41
N MET A 373 16.52 6.40 -5.90
CA MET A 373 15.77 7.45 -5.20
C MET A 373 14.28 7.42 -5.47
N ILE A 374 13.54 7.81 -4.43
CA ILE A 374 12.11 8.08 -4.53
C ILE A 374 11.92 9.56 -4.80
N THR A 375 11.57 9.89 -6.03
CA THR A 375 11.18 11.23 -6.46
C THR A 375 10.10 11.16 -7.51
N ASP A 376 9.66 12.31 -8.00
CA ASP A 376 8.69 12.45 -9.07
C ASP A 376 9.12 13.58 -10.00
N TYR A 377 8.52 13.64 -11.19
CA TYR A 377 8.64 14.80 -12.07
C TYR A 377 8.05 16.06 -11.42
N LYS A 378 8.65 17.22 -11.69
CA LYS A 378 8.14 18.53 -11.25
C LYS A 378 6.85 18.93 -11.95
N GLN A 379 6.55 18.41 -13.13
CA GLN A 379 5.38 18.74 -13.94
C GLN A 379 4.72 17.47 -14.50
N GLY A 380 3.44 17.55 -14.86
CA GLY A 380 2.65 16.44 -15.40
C GLY A 380 1.71 15.79 -14.39
N GLU A 381 0.88 14.87 -14.88
CA GLU A 381 -0.13 14.14 -14.09
C GLU A 381 0.50 13.18 -13.07
N GLN A 382 1.78 12.84 -13.25
CA GLN A 382 2.55 11.89 -12.44
C GLN A 382 3.33 12.53 -11.28
N ARG A 383 2.96 13.76 -10.85
CA ARG A 383 3.69 14.56 -9.85
C ARG A 383 3.83 13.93 -8.45
N SER A 384 3.08 12.89 -8.12
CA SER A 384 3.12 12.23 -6.82
C SER A 384 3.09 10.71 -6.90
N ARG A 385 3.14 10.12 -8.10
CA ARG A 385 2.95 8.67 -8.28
C ARG A 385 3.93 7.87 -7.42
N ASN A 386 5.23 8.15 -7.55
CA ASN A 386 6.25 7.38 -6.88
C ASN A 386 6.21 7.57 -5.36
N ARG A 387 6.01 8.81 -4.89
CA ARG A 387 5.85 9.10 -3.46
C ARG A 387 4.62 8.41 -2.88
N ASP A 388 3.49 8.45 -3.58
CA ASP A 388 2.25 7.85 -3.10
C ASP A 388 2.37 6.32 -3.06
N THR A 389 2.96 5.71 -4.10
CA THR A 389 3.28 4.28 -4.13
C THR A 389 4.24 3.91 -3.01
N PHE A 390 5.31 4.68 -2.80
CA PHE A 390 6.27 4.42 -1.73
C PHE A 390 5.64 4.52 -0.33
N ARG A 391 4.84 5.58 -0.09
CA ARG A 391 4.09 5.75 1.15
C ARG A 391 3.14 4.58 1.41
N PHE A 392 2.48 4.09 0.36
CA PHE A 392 1.62 2.92 0.43
C PHE A 392 2.39 1.67 0.88
N LEU A 393 3.56 1.41 0.28
CA LEU A 393 4.40 0.26 0.64
C LEU A 393 4.91 0.33 2.09
N VAL A 394 5.31 1.51 2.55
CA VAL A 394 5.71 1.74 3.95
C VAL A 394 4.51 1.53 4.90
N GLY A 395 3.32 2.01 4.54
CA GLY A 395 2.10 1.77 5.32
C GLY A 395 1.76 0.27 5.42
N LEU A 396 1.81 -0.45 4.28
CA LEU A 396 1.57 -1.89 4.26
C LEU A 396 2.61 -2.67 5.06
N SER A 397 3.89 -2.30 5.01
CA SER A 397 4.91 -3.01 5.79
C SER A 397 4.68 -2.86 7.29
N HIS A 398 4.21 -1.70 7.75
CA HIS A 398 3.79 -1.50 9.13
C HIS A 398 2.60 -2.38 9.49
N LEU A 399 1.56 -2.45 8.64
CA LEU A 399 0.42 -3.35 8.85
C LEU A 399 0.84 -4.83 8.89
N VAL A 400 1.79 -5.26 8.07
CA VAL A 400 2.29 -6.64 8.07
C VAL A 400 3.12 -6.93 9.33
N ALA A 401 3.89 -5.95 9.80
CA ALA A 401 4.63 -6.05 11.04
C ALA A 401 3.71 -6.05 12.27
N SER A 402 2.59 -5.31 12.22
CA SER A 402 1.57 -5.24 13.28
C SER A 402 0.37 -6.11 12.93
N ASP A 403 0.41 -7.40 13.29
CA ASP A 403 -0.70 -8.37 13.21
C ASP A 403 -1.94 -7.94 12.39
N LEU A 404 -2.00 -8.30 11.10
CA LEU A 404 -3.07 -7.89 10.15
C LEU A 404 -4.48 -8.23 10.63
N ASP A 405 -4.65 -9.28 11.43
CA ASP A 405 -5.95 -9.73 11.94
C ASP A 405 -6.52 -8.79 13.02
N SER A 406 -5.68 -7.89 13.57
CA SER A 406 -6.09 -6.89 14.55
C SER A 406 -6.85 -5.69 13.96
N LEU A 407 -6.91 -5.56 12.62
CA LEU A 407 -7.75 -4.59 11.93
C LEU A 407 -9.24 -4.93 12.15
N LYS A 408 -9.79 -4.56 13.30
CA LYS A 408 -11.23 -4.67 13.60
C LYS A 408 -11.99 -3.62 12.80
N PHE A 409 -13.08 -4.03 12.14
CA PHE A 409 -14.03 -3.07 11.56
C PHE A 409 -14.56 -2.20 12.71
N PRO A 410 -14.65 -0.87 12.59
CA PRO A 410 -15.70 -0.19 13.31
C PRO A 410 -17.02 -0.73 12.74
N GLN A 411 -17.71 -1.58 13.50
CA GLN A 411 -19.09 -2.02 13.17
C GLN A 411 -20.09 -0.84 13.14
N THR A 412 -19.63 0.39 13.37
CA THR A 412 -20.42 1.61 13.51
C THR A 412 -20.71 2.37 12.21
N LEU A 413 -20.36 1.84 11.02
CA LEU A 413 -20.74 2.48 9.74
C LEU A 413 -21.75 1.69 8.89
N LEU A 414 -22.32 0.60 9.41
CA LEU A 414 -23.36 -0.18 8.72
C LEU A 414 -24.80 0.11 9.17
N ILE A 415 -25.03 1.15 9.97
CA ILE A 415 -26.37 1.67 10.24
C ILE A 415 -26.29 3.19 10.37
N GLN A 416 -26.58 3.93 9.29
CA GLN A 416 -27.39 5.15 9.30
C GLN A 416 -28.10 5.29 7.95
#